data_AF-F0WG49-F1
#
_entry.id   AF-F0WG49-F1
#
_cell.length_a   1.000
_cell.length_b   1.000
_cell.length_c   1.000
_cell.angle_alpha   90.00
_cell.angle_beta   90.00
_cell.angle_gamma   90.00
#
_symmetry.space_group_name_H-M   'P 1'
#
loop_
_entity.id
_entity.type
_entity.pdbx_description
1 polymer ?
#
loop_
_entity_poly.entity_id
_entity_poly.type
_entity_poly.pdbx_seq_one_letter_code
_entity_poly.pdbx_strand_id
1 'polypeptide(L)' 'MNPCCITCLIEDARMQKPEVNTKQILQMPPKCFNISYNRRDLILYALGIGETDRQFTHECDPFFAAFPLCMSNWIAS' A
#
# COMPACT_ATOMS: atom_id res chain seq x y z
N MET A 1 30.43 12.17 27.06
CA MET A 1 30.45 11.97 25.60
C MET A 1 30.92 10.55 25.35
N ASN A 2 30.01 9.64 25.01
CA ASN A 2 30.28 8.20 24.89
C ASN A 2 30.19 7.81 23.40
N PRO A 3 31.24 7.21 22.81
CA PRO A 3 31.24 6.83 21.40
C PRO A 3 30.73 5.39 21.25
N CYS A 4 29.42 5.20 21.29
CA CYS A 4 28.79 3.93 20.90
C CYS A 4 27.72 4.24 19.87
N CYS A 5 28.02 4.05 18.58
CA CYS A 5 26.98 3.81 17.55
C CYS A 5 27.51 3.43 16.16
N ILE A 6 28.83 3.45 15.88
CA ILE A 6 29.33 3.21 14.51
C ILE A 6 29.65 1.72 14.25
N THR A 7 29.89 0.91 15.28
CA THR A 7 30.26 -0.51 15.13
C THR A 7 29.09 -1.45 14.78
N CYS A 8 27.84 -0.99 14.82
CA CYS A 8 26.69 -1.84 14.46
C CYS A 8 26.36 -1.84 12.95
N LEU A 9 27.02 -1.04 12.12
CA LEU A 9 26.61 -0.83 10.72
C LEU A 9 27.42 -1.60 9.67
N ILE A 10 28.32 -2.51 10.04
CA ILE A 10 29.24 -3.15 9.06
C ILE A 10 29.08 -4.68 8.92
N GLU A 11 28.36 -5.40 9.79
CA GLU A 11 28.35 -6.89 9.69
C GLU A 11 27.20 -7.56 8.91
N ASP A 12 26.11 -6.86 8.53
CA ASP A 12 24.99 -7.52 7.83
C ASP A 12 25.04 -7.42 6.29
N ALA A 13 26.23 -7.27 5.71
CA ALA A 13 26.46 -7.39 4.27
C ALA A 13 26.48 -8.85 3.76
N ARG A 14 25.76 -9.77 4.43
CA ARG A 14 25.49 -11.12 3.90
C ARG A 14 24.05 -11.17 3.42
N MET A 15 23.85 -10.87 2.13
CA MET A 15 22.64 -11.26 1.41
C MET A 15 22.52 -12.79 1.45
N GLN A 16 21.90 -13.32 2.51
CA GLN A 16 21.31 -14.65 2.47
C GLN A 16 20.06 -14.49 1.62
N LYS A 17 20.09 -15.05 0.41
CA LYS A 17 18.89 -15.24 -0.40
C LYS A 17 17.90 -16.01 0.47
N PRO A 18 16.74 -15.44 0.85
CA PRO A 18 15.76 -16.20 1.61
C PRO A 18 15.37 -17.40 0.75
N GLU A 19 15.63 -18.61 1.24
CA GLU A 19 15.07 -19.82 0.62
C GLU A 19 13.56 -19.79 0.87
N VAL A 20 12.83 -19.30 -0.13
CA VAL A 20 11.37 -19.20 -0.08
C VAL A 20 10.78 -20.61 -0.28
N ASN A 21 10.18 -21.16 0.78
CA ASN A 21 9.47 -22.43 0.71
C ASN A 21 8.09 -22.23 0.05
N THR A 22 8.01 -22.53 -1.25
CA THR A 22 6.79 -22.36 -2.06
C THR A 22 5.61 -23.19 -1.54
N LYS A 23 5.86 -24.38 -1.00
CA LYS A 23 4.81 -25.26 -0.47
C LYS A 23 4.15 -24.66 0.76
N GLN A 24 4.93 -24.01 1.61
CA GLN A 24 4.42 -23.34 2.81
C GLN A 24 3.56 -22.12 2.45
N ILE A 25 3.98 -21.32 1.46
CA ILE A 25 3.20 -20.15 0.99
C ILE A 25 1.84 -20.56 0.44
N LEU A 26 1.79 -21.63 -0.37
CA LEU A 26 0.53 -22.13 -0.95
C LEU A 26 -0.45 -22.64 0.11
N GLN A 27 0.05 -22.98 1.31
CA GLN A 27 -0.74 -23.46 2.44
C GLN A 27 -1.12 -22.34 3.42
N MET A 28 -0.61 -21.12 3.27
CA MET A 28 -0.95 -20.02 4.15
C MET A 28 -2.41 -19.60 3.96
N PRO A 29 -3.22 -19.57 5.04
CA PRO A 29 -4.59 -19.09 4.93
C PRO A 29 -4.59 -17.60 4.56
N PRO A 30 -5.57 -17.14 3.76
CA PRO A 30 -5.70 -15.73 3.45
C PRO A 30 -5.95 -14.94 4.73
N LYS A 31 -5.22 -13.84 4.89
CA LYS A 31 -5.43 -12.92 6.00
C LYS A 31 -6.45 -11.87 5.58
N CYS A 32 -7.60 -11.87 6.23
CA CYS A 32 -8.63 -10.87 5.98
C CYS A 32 -8.32 -9.60 6.77
N PHE A 33 -8.33 -8.46 6.09
CA PHE A 33 -8.23 -7.15 6.70
C PHE A 33 -9.46 -6.34 6.33
N ASN A 34 -10.04 -5.63 7.30
CA ASN A 34 -11.09 -4.67 7.04
C ASN A 34 -10.46 -3.31 6.76
N ILE A 35 -10.65 -2.81 5.56
CA ILE A 35 -10.21 -1.49 5.13
C ILE A 35 -11.47 -0.67 4.87
N SER A 36 -11.56 0.49 5.52
CA SER A 36 -12.60 1.48 5.28
C SER A 36 -11.96 2.72 4.65
N TYR A 37 -12.72 3.38 3.78
CA TYR A 37 -12.31 4.61 3.14
C TYR A 37 -13.47 5.61 3.19
N ASN A 38 -13.11 6.89 3.22
CA ASN A 38 -14.04 8.00 3.13
C ASN A 38 -13.91 8.71 1.76
N ARG A 39 -14.73 9.74 1.53
CA ARG A 39 -14.75 10.48 0.26
C ARG A 39 -13.43 11.18 -0.06
N ARG A 40 -12.72 11.66 0.97
CA ARG A 40 -11.42 12.33 0.80
C ARG A 40 -10.38 11.35 0.29
N ASP A 41 -10.38 10.10 0.76
CA ASP A 41 -9.43 9.07 0.31
C ASP A 41 -9.64 8.76 -1.17
N LEU A 42 -10.89 8.73 -1.63
CA LEU A 42 -11.24 8.53 -3.04
C LEU A 42 -10.77 9.69 -3.93
N ILE A 43 -10.97 10.92 -3.48
CA ILE A 43 -10.51 12.12 -4.20
C ILE A 43 -8.99 12.17 -4.24
N LEU A 44 -8.32 11.90 -3.11
CA LEU A 44 -6.85 11.84 -3.05
C LEU A 44 -6.29 10.78 -4.00
N TYR A 45 -6.94 9.62 -4.07
CA TYR A 45 -6.56 8.58 -5.04
C TYR A 45 -6.72 9.08 -6.48
N ALA A 46 -7.88 9.65 -6.82
CA ALA A 46 -8.16 10.17 -8.16
C ALA A 46 -7.12 11.23 -8.58
N LEU A 47 -6.84 12.20 -7.71
CA LEU A 47 -5.82 13.22 -7.96
C LEU A 47 -4.41 12.60 -8.08
N GLY A 48 -4.10 11.58 -7.28
CA GLY A 48 -2.80 10.89 -7.30
C GLY A 48 -2.51 10.14 -8.60
N ILE A 49 -3.54 9.67 -9.30
CA ILE A 49 -3.41 9.05 -10.63
C ILE A 49 -3.51 10.07 -11.78
N GLY A 50 -3.67 11.36 -11.47
CA GLY A 50 -3.81 12.44 -12.45
C GLY A 50 -5.20 12.59 -13.04
N GLU A 51 -6.23 12.03 -12.41
CA GLU A 51 -7.62 12.18 -12.84
C GLU A 51 -8.10 13.63 -12.62
N THR A 52 -8.85 14.16 -13.59
CA THR A 52 -9.33 15.55 -13.58
C THR A 52 -10.85 15.66 -13.66
N ASP A 53 -11.55 14.58 -13.99
CA ASP A 53 -12.99 14.60 -14.07
C ASP A 53 -13.64 14.87 -12.70
N ARG A 54 -14.62 15.78 -12.70
CA ARG A 54 -15.32 16.21 -11.46
C ARG A 54 -16.07 15.07 -10.79
N GLN A 55 -16.54 14.08 -11.57
CA GLN A 55 -17.20 12.88 -11.05
C GLN A 55 -16.31 12.09 -10.06
N PHE A 56 -14.97 12.19 -10.16
CA PHE A 56 -14.02 11.49 -9.28
C PHE A 56 -13.30 12.44 -8.31
N THR A 57 -13.26 13.73 -8.61
CA THR A 57 -12.44 14.72 -7.89
C THR A 57 -13.24 15.71 -7.05
N HIS A 58 -14.57 15.71 -7.16
CA HIS A 58 -15.43 16.66 -6.47
C HIS A 58 -16.64 15.97 -5.81
N GLU A 59 -16.70 15.99 -4.49
CA GLU A 59 -17.70 15.27 -3.69
C GLU A 59 -19.14 15.75 -3.85
N CYS A 60 -19.36 17.00 -4.27
CA CYS A 60 -20.70 17.54 -4.55
C CYS A 60 -21.15 17.33 -5.99
N ASP A 61 -20.37 16.62 -6.82
CA ASP A 61 -20.81 16.27 -8.16
C ASP A 61 -22.03 15.33 -8.07
N PRO A 62 -23.12 15.56 -8.84
CA PRO A 62 -24.31 14.72 -8.79
C PRO A 62 -24.04 13.26 -9.20
N PHE A 63 -22.92 13.00 -9.89
CA PHE A 63 -22.46 11.68 -10.29
C PHE A 63 -21.17 11.27 -9.57
N PHE A 64 -20.92 11.80 -8.36
CA PHE A 64 -19.72 11.46 -7.58
C PHE A 64 -19.56 9.95 -7.41
N ALA A 65 -18.42 9.42 -7.86
CA ALA A 65 -18.09 8.02 -7.85
C ALA A 65 -16.62 7.78 -7.46
N ALA A 66 -16.33 6.57 -6.98
CA ALA A 66 -14.95 6.13 -6.83
C ALA A 66 -14.37 5.74 -8.21
N PHE A 67 -13.11 6.06 -8.45
CA PHE A 67 -12.42 5.57 -9.64
C PHE A 67 -12.30 4.04 -9.59
N PRO A 68 -12.63 3.27 -10.65
CA PRO A 68 -12.73 1.80 -10.57
C PRO A 68 -11.46 1.08 -10.07
N LEU A 69 -10.28 1.60 -10.39
CA LEU A 69 -9.00 1.02 -9.94
C LEU A 69 -8.64 1.38 -8.49
N CYS A 70 -9.44 2.18 -7.80
CA CYS A 70 -9.15 2.52 -6.40
C CYS A 70 -9.05 1.26 -5.55
N MET A 71 -9.83 0.20 -5.83
CA MET A 71 -9.82 -1.04 -5.06
C MET A 71 -8.59 -1.94 -5.30
N SER A 72 -7.95 -1.90 -6.47
CA SER A 72 -6.82 -2.80 -6.77
C SER A 72 -5.55 -2.42 -5.99
N ASN A 73 -5.33 -1.13 -5.72
CA ASN A 73 -4.15 -0.70 -4.94
C ASN A 73 -4.22 -1.12 -3.47
N TRP A 74 -5.42 -1.31 -2.91
CA TRP A 74 -5.57 -1.69 -1.50
C TRP A 74 -5.43 -3.20 -1.25
N ILE A 75 -5.54 -4.03 -2.29
CA ILE A 75 -5.33 -5.50 -2.19
C ILE A 75 -3.83 -5.86 -2.15
N ALA A 76 -2.96 -4.93 -2.59
CA ALA A 76 -1.53 -5.17 -2.75
C ALA A 76 -0.65 -4.64 -1.59
N SER A 77 -1.22 -3.96 -0.57
CA SER A 77 -0.52 -3.47 0.63
C SER A 77 -0.85 -4.31 1.86
#